data_AF-K1S3N8-F1
#
_entry.id   AF-K1S3N8-F1
#
_cell.length_a   1.000
_cell.length_b   1.000
_cell.length_c   1.000
_cell.angle_alpha   90.00
_cell.angle_beta   90.00
_cell.angle_gamma   90.00
#
_symmetry.space_group_name_H-M   'P 1'
#
loop_
_entity.id
_entity.type
_entity.pdbx_description
1 polymer ?
#
loop_
_entity_poly.entity_id
_entity_poly.type
_entity_poly.pdbx_seq_one_letter_code
_entity_poly.pdbx_strand_id
1 'polypeptide(L)'
;MSVLTFDKKELGNLEYSLQREMLATDRRGGYMSTTIVCCNTRKYHGLMVAPIDDSDRAYVLLSSVDETVVHDGQSFNLALHRFPGTYEPRGHKYITDFEYTPTPTITYRVGSIVLRKELLWIHNRTQLMIR
;
A
#
# COMPACT_ATOMS: atom_id res chain seq x y z
N MET A 1 3.05 8.74 -20.35
CA MET A 1 2.44 7.42 -20.62
C MET A 1 2.76 6.52 -19.44
N SER A 2 1.75 5.94 -18.78
CA SER A 2 2.00 4.90 -17.76
C SER A 2 2.43 3.62 -18.49
N VAL A 3 3.56 3.03 -18.07
CA VAL A 3 4.06 1.77 -18.67
C VAL A 3 3.22 0.57 -18.22
N LEU A 4 2.45 0.74 -17.14
CA LEU A 4 1.54 -0.25 -16.58
C LEU A 4 0.13 0.33 -16.52
N THR A 5 -0.86 -0.47 -16.94
CA THR A 5 -2.29 -0.15 -16.83
C THR A 5 -2.97 -1.29 -16.10
N PHE A 6 -3.84 -0.94 -15.15
CA PHE A 6 -4.62 -1.90 -14.36
C PHE A 6 -6.10 -1.76 -14.72
N ASP A 7 -6.84 -2.88 -14.64
CA ASP A 7 -8.29 -2.82 -14.81
C ASP A 7 -8.90 -2.23 -13.54
N LYS A 8 -9.39 -1.00 -13.65
CA LYS A 8 -9.99 -0.25 -12.53
C LYS A 8 -11.20 -0.98 -11.94
N LYS A 9 -11.90 -1.80 -12.73
CA LYS A 9 -13.06 -2.58 -12.27
C LYS A 9 -12.64 -3.74 -11.36
N GLU A 10 -11.42 -4.24 -11.54
CA GLU A 10 -10.89 -5.39 -10.80
C GLU A 10 -10.05 -5.00 -9.58
N LEU A 11 -9.76 -3.70 -9.35
CA LEU A 11 -8.96 -3.27 -8.20
C LEU A 11 -9.61 -3.66 -6.86
N GLY A 12 -10.93 -3.62 -6.77
CA GLY A 12 -11.68 -4.09 -5.60
C GLY A 12 -11.82 -5.61 -5.50
N ASN A 13 -11.47 -6.37 -6.55
CA ASN A 13 -11.50 -7.83 -6.54
C ASN A 13 -10.22 -8.36 -5.89
N LEU A 14 -10.33 -9.00 -4.72
CA LEU A 14 -9.18 -9.51 -3.98
C LEU A 14 -8.44 -10.65 -4.69
N GLU A 15 -9.12 -11.43 -5.53
CA GLU A 15 -8.47 -12.47 -6.34
C GLU A 15 -7.53 -11.86 -7.38
N TYR A 16 -7.91 -10.70 -7.92
CA TYR A 16 -7.09 -9.93 -8.86
C TYR A 16 -5.99 -9.15 -8.14
N SER A 17 -6.37 -8.35 -7.14
CA SER A 17 -5.48 -7.33 -6.57
C SER A 17 -4.39 -7.90 -5.67
N LEU A 18 -4.66 -8.98 -4.93
CA LEU A 18 -3.67 -9.59 -4.04
C LEU A 18 -2.55 -10.34 -4.77
N GLN A 19 -2.72 -10.62 -6.06
CA GLN A 19 -1.69 -11.22 -6.92
C GLN A 19 -0.72 -10.19 -7.52
N ARG A 20 -0.93 -8.90 -7.23
CA ARG A 20 -0.14 -7.78 -7.78
C ARG A 20 0.54 -7.05 -6.65
N GLU A 21 1.86 -7.06 -6.68
CA GLU A 21 2.72 -6.48 -5.67
C GLU A 21 3.52 -5.31 -6.25
N MET A 22 3.83 -4.34 -5.40
CA MET A 22 4.73 -3.23 -5.68
C MET A 22 5.95 -3.32 -4.78
N LEU A 23 7.13 -3.01 -5.34
CA LEU A 23 8.41 -3.02 -4.65
C LEU A 23 9.19 -1.75 -5.01
N ALA A 24 9.62 -1.02 -3.98
CA ALA A 24 10.57 0.10 -4.12
C ALA A 24 11.74 -0.10 -3.16
N THR A 25 12.97 0.18 -3.60
CA THR A 25 14.19 -0.07 -2.80
C THR A 25 15.02 1.21 -2.64
N ASP A 26 15.77 1.33 -1.53
CA ASP A 26 16.70 2.45 -1.29
C ASP A 26 18.10 2.21 -1.88
N ARG A 27 18.35 1.03 -2.47
CA ARG A 27 19.67 0.54 -2.93
C ARG A 27 20.72 0.35 -1.82
N ARG A 28 20.28 0.25 -0.57
CA ARG A 28 21.11 0.05 0.64
C ARG A 28 20.65 -1.15 1.47
N GLY A 29 19.70 -1.92 0.94
CA GLY A 29 19.08 -3.07 1.61
C GLY A 29 17.71 -2.78 2.22
N GLY A 30 17.27 -1.52 2.23
CA GLY A 30 15.93 -1.13 2.65
C GLY A 30 14.94 -1.09 1.48
N TYR A 31 13.67 -1.38 1.78
CA TYR A 31 12.60 -1.41 0.79
C TYR A 31 11.21 -1.20 1.38
N MET A 32 10.28 -0.89 0.49
CA MET A 32 8.84 -0.96 0.69
C MET A 32 8.30 -2.05 -0.24
N SER A 33 7.51 -2.98 0.30
CA SER A 33 6.86 -4.04 -0.47
C SER A 33 5.46 -4.32 0.06
N THR A 34 4.45 -4.29 -0.80
CA THR A 34 3.07 -4.65 -0.46
C THR A 34 2.25 -4.89 -1.73
N THR A 35 0.97 -5.23 -1.62
CA THR A 35 0.08 -5.36 -2.77
C THR A 35 -0.39 -4.00 -3.28
N ILE A 36 -0.94 -3.93 -4.50
CA ILE A 36 -1.50 -2.68 -5.06
C ILE A 36 -2.70 -2.12 -4.28
N VAL A 37 -3.22 -2.88 -3.31
CA VAL A 37 -4.29 -2.50 -2.38
C VAL A 37 -3.79 -2.40 -0.92
N CYS A 38 -2.47 -2.30 -0.71
CA CYS A 38 -1.81 -2.19 0.59
C CYS A 38 -2.11 -3.31 1.59
N CYS A 39 -2.57 -4.47 1.13
CA CYS A 39 -2.72 -5.65 1.97
C CYS A 39 -1.42 -6.44 1.99
N ASN A 40 -0.84 -6.64 3.17
CA ASN A 40 0.33 -7.50 3.34
C ASN A 40 -0.11 -8.99 3.32
N THR A 41 0.45 -9.79 2.41
CA THR A 41 0.10 -11.20 2.21
C THR A 41 1.27 -12.15 2.44
N ARG A 42 2.46 -11.61 2.69
CA ARG A 42 3.73 -12.33 2.85
C ARG A 42 4.52 -11.76 4.03
N LYS A 43 5.39 -12.59 4.63
CA LYS A 43 6.28 -12.21 5.74
C LYS A 43 7.17 -10.98 5.43
N TYR A 44 7.53 -10.81 4.16
CA TYR A 44 8.44 -9.74 3.72
C TYR A 44 7.71 -8.47 3.29
N HIS A 45 6.37 -8.43 3.36
CA HIS A 45 5.66 -7.19 3.08
C HIS A 45 5.75 -6.24 4.28
N GLY A 46 5.91 -4.95 3.96
CA GLY A 46 5.99 -3.85 4.89
C GLY A 46 6.21 -2.56 4.12
N LEU A 47 5.69 -1.46 4.66
CA LEU A 47 5.92 -0.13 4.12
C LEU A 47 7.36 0.36 4.36
N MET A 48 8.03 -0.13 5.41
CA MET A 48 9.44 0.10 5.66
C MET A 48 10.08 -1.17 6.21
N VAL A 49 10.89 -1.84 5.38
CA VAL A 49 11.67 -3.01 5.76
C VAL A 49 13.13 -2.69 5.50
N ALA A 50 13.99 -2.80 6.52
CA ALA A 50 15.40 -2.43 6.40
C ALA A 50 16.28 -3.16 7.42
N PRO A 51 17.59 -3.33 7.16
CA PRO A 51 18.54 -3.69 8.20
C PRO A 51 18.65 -2.56 9.23
N ILE A 52 18.79 -2.91 10.51
CA ILE A 52 19.00 -1.97 11.63
C ILE A 52 20.36 -2.18 12.33
N ASP A 53 21.09 -3.20 11.91
CA ASP A 53 22.35 -3.65 12.45
C ASP A 53 23.21 -4.23 11.32
N ASP A 54 24.44 -4.62 11.63
CA ASP A 54 25.35 -5.26 10.67
C ASP A 54 25.04 -6.77 10.45
N SER A 55 23.84 -7.24 10.85
CA SER A 55 23.42 -8.59 10.50
C SER A 55 22.79 -8.63 9.11
N ASP A 56 22.86 -9.77 8.43
CA ASP A 56 22.22 -9.98 7.11
C ASP A 56 20.68 -10.08 7.19
N ARG A 57 20.06 -9.50 8.23
CA ARG A 57 18.62 -9.59 8.49
C ARG A 57 17.93 -8.28 8.14
N ALA A 58 16.76 -8.40 7.52
CA ALA A 58 15.84 -7.29 7.32
C ALA A 58 14.74 -7.32 8.38
N TYR A 59 14.42 -6.14 8.92
CA TYR A 59 13.42 -5.96 9.96
C TYR A 59 12.27 -5.12 9.42
N VAL A 60 11.03 -5.51 9.74
CA VAL A 60 9.85 -4.70 9.41
C VAL A 60 9.75 -3.57 10.44
N LEU A 61 10.09 -2.35 10.02
CA LEU A 61 10.05 -1.14 10.85
C LEU A 61 8.66 -0.46 10.79
N LEU A 62 7.98 -0.61 9.65
CA LEU A 62 6.59 -0.16 9.47
C LEU A 62 5.85 -1.19 8.62
N SER A 63 4.86 -1.86 9.19
CA SER A 63 4.06 -2.86 8.49
C SER A 63 3.08 -2.21 7.50
N SER A 64 2.25 -1.30 7.98
CA SER A 64 1.21 -0.59 7.24
C SER A 64 0.93 0.77 7.87
N VAL A 65 0.15 1.60 7.17
CA VAL A 65 -0.51 2.79 7.71
C VAL A 65 -1.98 2.65 7.38
N ASP A 66 -2.81 2.83 8.39
CA ASP A 66 -4.25 2.63 8.32
C ASP A 66 -4.96 3.99 8.37
N GLU A 67 -5.45 4.45 7.23
CA GLU A 67 -6.19 5.70 7.14
C GLU A 67 -7.68 5.52 7.39
N THR A 68 -8.28 6.51 8.05
CA THR A 68 -9.74 6.61 8.23
C THR A 68 -10.19 7.99 7.77
N VAL A 69 -11.16 8.03 6.86
CA VAL A 69 -11.87 9.26 6.49
C VAL A 69 -13.06 9.43 7.43
N VAL A 70 -13.18 10.59 8.06
CA VAL A 70 -14.33 10.93 8.91
C VAL A 70 -15.14 12.02 8.23
N HIS A 71 -16.42 11.75 7.97
CA HIS A 71 -17.35 12.69 7.33
C HIS A 71 -18.75 12.55 7.93
N ASP A 72 -19.37 13.67 8.30
CA ASP A 72 -20.70 13.73 8.94
C ASP A 72 -20.87 12.76 10.13
N GLY A 73 -19.81 12.63 10.94
CA GLY A 73 -19.78 11.73 12.11
C GLY A 73 -19.64 10.23 11.79
N GLN A 74 -19.51 9.87 10.51
CA GLN A 74 -19.24 8.50 10.07
C GLN A 74 -17.77 8.29 9.73
N SER A 75 -17.23 7.13 10.14
CA SER A 75 -15.84 6.73 9.87
C SER A 75 -15.78 5.69 8.75
N PHE A 76 -14.89 5.93 7.80
CA PHE A 76 -14.65 5.05 6.65
C PHE A 76 -13.19 4.60 6.67
N ASN A 77 -12.96 3.35 7.09
CA ASN A 77 -11.63 2.76 7.20
C ASN A 77 -11.12 2.32 5.82
N LEU A 78 -10.00 2.88 5.38
CA LEU A 78 -9.41 2.65 4.06
C LEU A 78 -8.40 1.49 4.04
N ALA A 79 -7.97 1.04 5.21
CA ALA A 79 -7.04 -0.08 5.35
C ALA A 79 -7.63 -1.41 4.85
N LEU A 80 -6.73 -2.36 4.55
CA LEU A 80 -7.06 -3.73 4.26
C LEU A 80 -6.04 -4.67 4.91
N HIS A 81 -6.50 -5.51 5.82
CA HIS A 81 -5.69 -6.59 6.39
C HIS A 81 -6.32 -7.94 6.14
N ARG A 82 -5.46 -8.95 5.99
CA ARG A 82 -5.85 -10.35 5.87
C ARG A 82 -5.62 -11.05 7.20
N PHE A 83 -6.69 -11.64 7.73
CA PHE A 83 -6.67 -12.51 8.91
C PHE A 83 -7.11 -13.93 8.50
N PRO A 84 -6.91 -14.95 9.37
CA PRO A 84 -7.45 -16.27 9.12
C PRO A 84 -8.97 -16.22 8.88
N GLY A 85 -9.39 -16.57 7.67
CA GLY A 85 -10.80 -16.62 7.27
C GLY A 85 -11.49 -15.29 7.01
N THR A 86 -10.82 -14.13 7.14
CA THR A 86 -11.48 -12.82 6.91
C THR A 86 -10.53 -11.71 6.48
N TYR A 87 -11.11 -10.63 5.95
CA TYR A 87 -10.45 -9.36 5.70
C TYR A 87 -11.16 -8.26 6.49
N GLU A 88 -10.38 -7.50 7.26
CA GLU A 88 -10.88 -6.40 8.08
C GLU A 88 -9.75 -5.38 8.33
N PRO A 89 -9.95 -4.07 8.15
CA PRO A 89 -11.06 -3.45 7.44
C PRO A 89 -11.14 -3.85 5.96
N ARG A 90 -12.25 -3.51 5.30
CA ARG A 90 -12.49 -3.82 3.88
C ARG A 90 -12.30 -2.61 2.97
N GLY A 91 -11.28 -1.82 3.23
CA GLY A 91 -11.05 -0.54 2.57
C GLY A 91 -10.74 -0.62 1.07
N HIS A 92 -10.33 -1.79 0.57
CA HIS A 92 -10.17 -2.05 -0.88
C HIS A 92 -11.42 -1.74 -1.70
N LYS A 93 -12.61 -1.81 -1.09
CA LYS A 93 -13.87 -1.45 -1.74
C LYS A 93 -13.95 0.03 -2.14
N TYR A 94 -13.15 0.89 -1.51
CA TYR A 94 -13.10 2.32 -1.83
C TYR A 94 -12.05 2.64 -2.90
N ILE A 95 -11.20 1.69 -3.29
CA ILE A 95 -10.14 1.93 -4.29
C ILE A 95 -10.77 2.02 -5.67
N THR A 96 -10.50 3.12 -6.37
CA THR A 96 -11.01 3.41 -7.72
C THR A 96 -9.90 3.52 -8.77
N ASP A 97 -8.65 3.72 -8.33
CA ASP A 97 -7.51 3.77 -9.23
C ASP A 97 -6.21 3.38 -8.54
N PHE A 98 -5.28 2.85 -9.32
CA PHE A 98 -3.90 2.60 -8.92
C PHE A 98 -2.96 2.96 -10.08
N GLU A 99 -1.98 3.81 -9.77
CA GLU A 99 -0.95 4.24 -10.71
C GLU A 99 0.42 3.91 -10.12
N TYR A 100 1.32 3.27 -10.88
CA TYR A 100 2.65 2.91 -10.36
C TYR A 100 3.72 3.97 -10.63
N THR A 101 3.69 4.59 -11.82
CA THR A 101 4.70 5.55 -12.28
C THR A 101 4.10 6.95 -12.36
N PRO A 102 4.77 8.00 -11.85
CA PRO A 102 6.14 8.03 -11.32
C PRO A 102 6.28 7.57 -9.87
N THR A 103 5.17 7.45 -9.13
CA THR A 103 5.15 7.04 -7.73
C THR A 103 3.87 6.24 -7.48
N PRO A 104 3.94 5.10 -6.75
CA PRO A 104 2.75 4.34 -6.41
C PRO A 104 1.69 5.21 -5.76
N THR A 105 0.54 5.31 -6.41
CA THR A 105 -0.56 6.20 -6.06
C THR A 105 -1.84 5.39 -6.01
N ILE A 106 -2.54 5.43 -4.87
CA ILE A 106 -3.83 4.78 -4.68
C ILE A 106 -4.88 5.87 -4.55
N THR A 107 -5.95 5.77 -5.34
CA THR A 107 -7.07 6.71 -5.27
C THR A 107 -8.28 6.03 -4.63
N TYR A 108 -8.68 6.53 -3.47
CA TYR A 108 -9.86 6.10 -2.74
C TYR A 108 -11.02 7.06 -3.01
N ARG A 109 -12.24 6.52 -3.07
CA ARG A 109 -13.49 7.28 -3.16
C ARG A 109 -14.48 6.82 -2.10
N VAL A 110 -14.91 7.76 -1.28
CA VAL A 110 -15.92 7.56 -0.23
C VAL A 110 -17.02 8.60 -0.46
N GLY A 111 -18.12 8.17 -1.08
CA GLY A 111 -19.17 9.11 -1.52
C GLY A 111 -18.61 10.16 -2.48
N SER A 112 -18.70 11.45 -2.08
CA SER A 112 -18.14 12.59 -2.82
C SER A 112 -16.66 12.86 -2.53
N ILE A 113 -16.09 12.26 -1.46
CA ILE A 113 -14.70 12.48 -1.05
C ILE A 113 -13.77 11.61 -1.89
N VAL A 114 -12.70 12.23 -2.39
CA VAL A 114 -11.59 11.55 -3.06
C VAL A 114 -10.32 11.78 -2.26
N LEU A 115 -9.68 10.69 -1.82
CA LEU A 115 -8.38 10.71 -1.17
C LEU A 115 -7.37 10.04 -2.09
N ARG A 116 -6.27 10.73 -2.37
CA ARG A 116 -5.12 10.16 -3.09
C ARG A 116 -4.00 9.96 -2.10
N LYS A 117 -3.46 8.74 -2.06
CA LYS A 117 -2.33 8.35 -1.22
C LYS A 117 -1.16 7.99 -2.12
N GLU A 118 -0.06 8.70 -1.99
CA GLU A 118 1.16 8.43 -2.73
C GLU A 118 2.23 7.88 -1.79
N LEU A 119 2.92 6.82 -2.22
CA LEU A 119 3.98 6.16 -1.47
C LEU A 119 5.32 6.42 -2.16
N LEU A 120 6.05 7.41 -1.67
CA LEU A 120 7.34 7.81 -2.23
C LEU A 120 8.48 7.20 -1.41
N TRP A 121 9.27 6.37 -2.07
CA TRP A 121 10.50 5.85 -1.50
C TRP A 121 11.70 6.65 -1.99
N ILE A 122 12.52 7.16 -1.07
CA ILE A 122 13.68 7.99 -1.44
C ILE A 122 14.87 7.10 -1.80
N HIS A 123 15.39 7.25 -3.02
CA HIS A 123 16.62 6.55 -3.39
C HIS A 123 17.80 7.03 -2.52
N ASN A 124 18.69 6.09 -2.16
CA ASN A 124 19.90 6.34 -1.38
C ASN A 124 19.66 6.78 0.08
N ARG A 125 18.43 6.76 0.58
CA ARG A 125 18.09 7.01 1.98
C ARG A 125 16.98 6.06 2.41
N THR A 126 17.13 5.38 3.54
CA THR A 126 16.08 4.51 4.10
C THR A 126 14.97 5.39 4.66
N GLN A 127 14.11 5.88 3.77
CA GLN A 127 13.06 6.84 4.08
C GLN A 127 11.85 6.62 3.15
N LEU A 128 10.70 6.40 3.78
CA LEU A 128 9.39 6.46 3.15
C LEU A 128 8.78 7.84 3.39
N MET A 129 8.17 8.40 2.36
CA MET A 129 7.27 9.55 2.45
C MET A 129 5.88 9.11 1.99
N ILE A 130 4.85 9.56 2.71
CA ILE A 130 3.45 9.37 2.35
C ILE A 130 2.85 10.75 2.14
N ARG A 131 2.22 10.97 0.97
CA ARG A 131 1.57 12.23 0.59
C ARG A 131 0.10 12.00 0.27
#